data_AF-A0A947AI40-F1
#
_entry.id   AF-A0A947AI40-F1
#
_cell.length_a   1.000
_cell.length_b   1.000
_cell.length_c   1.000
_cell.angle_alpha   90.00
_cell.angle_beta   90.00
_cell.angle_gamma   90.00
#
_symmetry.space_group_name_H-M   'P 1'
#
loop_
_entity.id
_entity.type
_entity.pdbx_description
1 polymer ?
#
loop_
_entity_poly.entity_id
_entity_poly.type
_entity_poly.pdbx_seq_one_letter_code
_entity_poly.pdbx_strand_id
1 'polypeptide(L)' 'MPIYEYKCEKCDCCFEKLVFGSDKEPVSCPECEARDV' A
#
# COMPACT_ATOMS: atom_id res chain seq x y z
N MET A 1 -2.85 13.07 -10.37
CA MET A 1 -2.02 12.42 -9.34
C MET A 1 -2.77 11.17 -8.91
N PRO A 2 -2.35 9.96 -9.29
CA PRO A 2 -3.05 8.74 -8.91
C PRO A 2 -2.66 8.39 -7.47
N ILE A 3 -3.52 8.76 -6.53
CA ILE A 3 -3.50 8.25 -5.16
C ILE A 3 -4.27 6.94 -5.20
N TYR A 4 -3.69 5.88 -4.64
CA TYR A 4 -4.34 4.59 -4.51
C TYR A 4 -4.65 4.34 -3.03
N GLU A 5 -5.84 3.82 -2.76
CA GLU A 5 -6.24 3.31 -1.46
C GLU A 5 -5.91 1.82 -1.39
N TYR A 6 -5.21 1.42 -0.33
CA TYR A 6 -4.81 0.05 -0.05
C TYR A 6 -5.48 -0.43 1.23
N LYS A 7 -5.89 -1.69 1.25
CA LYS A 7 -6.41 -2.35 2.44
C LYS A 7 -5.57 -3.60 2.72
N CYS A 8 -4.89 -3.62 3.86
CA CYS A 8 -4.13 -4.80 4.23
C CYS A 8 -5.04 -5.92 4.69
N GLU A 9 -4.87 -7.12 4.13
CA GLU A 9 -5.64 -8.31 4.53
C GLU A 9 -5.20 -8.88 5.89
N LYS A 10 -4.02 -8.48 6.40
CA LYS A 10 -3.51 -8.95 7.71
C LYS A 10 -3.95 -8.10 8.91
N CYS A 11 -3.86 -6.77 8.82
CA CYS A 11 -4.30 -5.88 9.91
C CYS A 11 -5.65 -5.21 9.69
N ASP A 12 -6.29 -5.42 8.53
CA ASP A 12 -7.51 -4.73 8.10
C ASP A 12 -7.38 -3.19 8.05
N CYS A 13 -6.14 -2.72 8.14
CA CYS A 13 -5.75 -1.32 8.16
C CYS A 13 -5.81 -0.77 6.72
N CYS A 14 -6.48 0.38 6.56
CA CYS A 14 -6.58 1.10 5.29
C CYS A 14 -5.56 2.24 5.26
N PHE A 15 -4.83 2.39 4.15
CA PHE A 15 -3.88 3.49 3.97
C PHE A 15 -3.83 3.95 2.52
N GLU A 16 -3.44 5.20 2.34
CA GLU A 16 -3.32 5.82 1.02
C GLU A 16 -1.85 5.91 0.63
N LYS A 17 -1.51 5.51 -0.60
CA LYS A 17 -0.16 5.66 -1.13
C LYS A 17 -0.17 6.32 -2.51
N LEU A 18 0.73 7.27 -2.68
CA LEU A 18 1.05 7.86 -3.97
C LEU A 18 1.91 6.89 -4.77
N VAL A 19 1.38 6.38 -5.89
CA VAL A 19 2.14 5.50 -6.78
C VAL A 19 2.56 6.30 -8.00
N PHE A 20 3.87 6.41 -8.19
CA PHE A 20 4.43 6.97 -9.41
C PHE A 20 4.60 5.85 -10.43
N GLY A 21 4.44 6.14 -11.73
CA GLY A 21 4.60 5.12 -12.78
C GLY A 21 6.00 4.50 -12.87
N SER A 22 6.97 5.09 -12.16
CA SER A 22 8.36 4.59 -12.04
C SER A 22 8.60 3.78 -10.76
N ASP A 23 7.65 3.74 -9.82
CA ASP A 23 7.74 2.92 -8.61
C ASP A 23 7.66 1.45 -9.01
N LYS A 24 8.80 0.75 -8.91
CA LYS A 24 8.89 -0.71 -9.09
C LYS A 24 8.81 -1.46 -7.77
N GLU A 25 8.76 -0.75 -6.65
CA GLU A 25 8.79 -1.36 -5.33
C GLU A 25 7.39 -1.83 -4.93
N PRO A 26 7.27 -3.07 -4.42
CA PRO A 26 5.99 -3.60 -3.95
C PRO A 26 5.46 -2.76 -2.77
N VAL A 27 4.17 -2.45 -2.79
CA VAL A 27 3.52 -1.74 -1.68
C VAL A 27 3.49 -2.67 -0.48
N SER A 28 3.91 -2.16 0.67
CA SER A 28 3.87 -2.88 1.95
C SER A 28 3.05 -2.06 2.93
N CYS A 29 2.31 -2.75 3.78
CA CYS A 29 1.49 -2.14 4.81
C CYS A 29 2.38 -1.40 5.83
N PRO A 30 2.11 -0.13 6.17
CA PRO A 30 2.92 0.63 7.13
C PRO A 30 2.77 0.13 8.58
N GLU A 31 1.64 -0.50 8.92
CA GLU A 31 1.37 -0.97 10.29
C GLU A 31 2.01 -2.34 10.61
N CYS A 32 1.99 -3.27 9.65
CA CYS A 32 2.41 -4.66 9.89
C CYS A 32 3.47 -5.18 8.91
N GLU A 33 3.96 -4.33 8.01
CA GLU A 33 4.98 -4.64 6.99
C GLU A 33 4.58 -5.80 6.05
N ALA A 34 3.31 -6.18 6.01
CA ALA A 34 2.80 -7.19 5.10
C ALA A 34 2.75 -6.67 3.67
N ARG A 35 3.04 -7.55 2.72
CA ARG A 35 2.95 -7.27 1.26
C ARG A 35 1.59 -7.63 0.66
N ASP A 36 0.64 -7.95 1.53
CA ASP A 36 -0.71 -8.43 1.21
C ASP A 36 -1.67 -7.24 1.35
N VAL A 37 -1.74 -6.42 0.29
CA VAL A 37 -2.41 -5.11 0.21
C VAL A 37 -2.96 -4.83 -1.19
#